data_AF-A0A966YVW3-F1
#
_entry.id   AF-A0A966YVW3-F1
#
_cell.length_a   1.000
_cell.length_b   1.000
_cell.length_c   1.000
_cell.angle_alpha   90.00
_cell.angle_beta   90.00
_cell.angle_gamma   90.00
#
_symmetry.space_group_name_H-M   'P 1'
#
loop_
_entity.id
_entity.type
_entity.pdbx_description
1 polymer ?
#
loop_
_entity_poly.entity_id
_entity_poly.type
_entity_poly.pdbx_seq_one_letter_code
_entity_poly.pdbx_strand_id
1 'polypeptide(L)'
;YKEKNHYKETIYILQFVYDVLGGISTGQDIRVAIAIKPTSSIMSPKQTIDLHGKSTTIQTKGRHDPCVGIRAAPIAEAMLALVLMDHALRHRAQCGDVSVQPPAIPAARTS
;
A
#
# COMPACT_ATOMS: atom_id res chain seq x y z
N TYR A 1 3.81 -9.55 -34.08
CA TYR A 1 4.63 -9.00 -32.99
C TYR A 1 3.67 -8.55 -31.90
N LYS A 2 3.21 -9.50 -31.08
CA LYS A 2 2.02 -9.39 -30.22
C LYS A 2 2.42 -8.97 -28.81
N GLU A 3 1.68 -7.99 -28.29
CA GLU A 3 1.57 -7.53 -26.91
C GLU A 3 2.40 -8.26 -25.85
N LYS A 4 3.39 -7.54 -25.31
CA LYS A 4 4.10 -7.89 -24.09
C LYS A 4 3.15 -7.80 -22.90
N ASN A 5 2.39 -8.88 -22.63
CA ASN A 5 1.77 -9.10 -21.33
C ASN A 5 2.86 -9.40 -20.30
N HIS A 6 3.47 -8.34 -19.79
CA HIS A 6 4.32 -8.36 -18.62
C HIS A 6 3.47 -8.72 -17.40
N TYR A 7 3.37 -10.02 -17.09
CA TYR A 7 2.88 -10.52 -15.81
C TYR A 7 3.93 -10.20 -14.73
N LYS A 8 4.01 -8.92 -14.32
CA LYS A 8 4.80 -8.54 -13.15
C LYS A 8 3.97 -8.81 -11.90
N GLU A 9 4.41 -9.79 -11.12
CA GLU A 9 3.93 -10.06 -9.78
C GLU A 9 4.38 -8.93 -8.85
N THR A 10 3.64 -7.83 -8.82
CA THR A 10 3.98 -6.70 -7.98
C THR A 10 2.69 -6.02 -7.52
N ILE A 11 2.45 -6.05 -6.22
CA ILE A 11 1.49 -5.15 -5.58
C ILE A 11 2.19 -3.79 -5.59
N TYR A 12 1.65 -2.84 -6.36
CA TYR A 12 2.10 -1.45 -6.28
C TYR A 12 1.24 -0.74 -5.23
N ILE A 13 1.84 -0.41 -4.09
CA ILE A 13 1.27 0.60 -3.19
C ILE A 13 1.57 1.94 -3.87
N LEU A 14 0.58 2.51 -4.55
CA LEU A 14 0.67 3.86 -5.09
C LEU A 14 0.40 4.84 -3.95
N GLN A 15 1.46 5.24 -3.24
CA GLN A 15 1.41 6.20 -2.16
C GLN A 15 1.19 7.62 -2.74
N PHE A 16 -0.06 8.03 -2.92
CA PHE A 16 -0.40 9.45 -3.05
C PHE A 16 -1.05 9.90 -1.75
N VAL A 17 -0.21 10.28 -0.79
CA VAL A 17 -0.66 10.91 0.45
C VAL A 17 -0.59 12.40 0.20
N TYR A 18 -1.75 13.02 0.01
CA TYR A 18 -1.82 14.47 -0.17
C TYR A 18 -1.45 15.22 1.13
N ASP A 19 -1.46 14.51 2.26
CA ASP A 19 -1.38 15.05 3.63
C ASP A 19 -0.08 14.64 4.36
N VAL A 20 0.92 14.16 3.61
CA VAL A 20 2.29 13.89 4.06
C VAL A 20 3.24 14.62 3.13
N LEU A 21 3.92 15.63 3.66
CA LEU A 21 4.84 16.48 2.91
C LEU A 21 6.27 16.12 3.29
N GLY A 22 7.08 15.75 2.30
CA GLY A 22 8.47 15.35 2.53
C GLY A 22 8.63 14.13 3.47
N GLY A 23 7.61 13.28 3.58
CA GLY A 23 7.60 12.14 4.51
C GLY A 23 7.18 12.48 5.95
N ILE A 24 6.72 13.71 6.20
CA ILE A 24 6.25 14.18 7.51
C ILE A 24 4.74 14.46 7.44
N SER A 25 3.99 14.00 8.43
CA SER A 25 2.55 14.26 8.55
C SER A 25 2.28 15.77 8.74
N THR A 26 1.29 16.31 8.03
CA THR A 26 0.88 17.72 8.17
C THR A 26 -0.12 17.97 9.31
N GLY A 27 -0.63 16.89 9.94
CA GLY A 27 -1.70 16.94 10.94
C GLY A 27 -3.11 16.80 10.35
N GLN A 28 -3.24 16.70 9.03
CA GLN A 28 -4.48 16.40 8.33
C GLN A 28 -4.73 14.87 8.26
N ASP A 29 -5.94 14.48 7.87
CA ASP A 29 -6.30 13.06 7.70
C ASP A 29 -5.42 12.38 6.66
N ILE A 30 -4.83 11.23 7.01
CA ILE A 30 -3.98 10.48 6.10
C ILE A 30 -4.84 9.65 5.16
N ARG A 31 -4.84 10.01 3.87
CA ARG A 31 -5.52 9.25 2.80
C ARG A 31 -4.53 8.33 2.09
N VAL A 32 -4.91 7.05 1.95
CA VAL A 32 -4.10 6.02 1.29
C VAL A 32 -4.94 5.28 0.26
N ALA A 33 -4.37 5.08 -0.93
CA ALA A 33 -4.96 4.23 -1.97
C ALA A 33 -4.00 3.07 -2.28
N ILE A 34 -4.57 1.88 -2.50
CA ILE A 34 -3.80 0.68 -2.82
C ILE A 34 -4.31 0.04 -4.10
N ALA A 35 -3.39 -0.38 -4.97
CA ALA A 35 -3.72 -1.14 -6.17
C ALA A 35 -3.41 -2.62 -5.92
N ILE A 36 -4.44 -3.46 -6.04
CA ILE A 36 -4.33 -4.89 -5.79
C ILE A 36 -4.48 -5.64 -7.11
N LYS A 37 -3.51 -6.51 -7.41
CA LYS A 37 -3.59 -7.36 -8.60
C LYS A 37 -4.78 -8.34 -8.50
N PRO A 38 -5.40 -8.72 -9.62
CA PRO A 38 -6.34 -9.83 -9.65
C PRO A 38 -5.70 -11.14 -9.17
N THR A 39 -6.53 -12.07 -8.66
CA THR A 39 -6.07 -13.42 -8.31
C THR A 39 -5.49 -14.13 -9.52
N SER A 40 -4.30 -14.72 -9.39
CA SER A 40 -3.63 -15.44 -10.49
C SER A 40 -4.35 -16.75 -10.84
N SER A 41 -4.92 -17.40 -9.81
CA SER A 41 -5.70 -18.63 -9.89
C SER A 41 -7.11 -18.32 -10.37
N ILE A 42 -7.35 -18.55 -11.65
CA ILE A 42 -8.67 -18.40 -12.27
C ILE A 42 -9.06 -19.72 -12.91
N MET A 43 -10.36 -19.99 -12.94
CA MET A 43 -10.89 -21.26 -13.43
C MET A 43 -10.66 -21.48 -14.94
N SER A 44 -10.37 -20.39 -15.66
CA SER A 44 -10.06 -20.41 -17.09
C SER A 44 -8.68 -21.02 -17.35
N PRO A 45 -8.55 -21.94 -18.34
CA PRO A 45 -7.26 -22.52 -18.72
C PRO A 45 -6.26 -21.43 -19.12
N LYS A 46 -5.04 -21.51 -18.60
CA LYS A 46 -3.93 -20.61 -18.96
C LYS A 46 -2.76 -21.40 -19.54
N GLN A 47 -2.10 -20.82 -20.53
CA GLN A 47 -0.83 -21.33 -21.03
C GLN A 47 0.27 -21.00 -20.01
N THR A 48 1.11 -22.00 -19.71
CA THR A 48 2.25 -21.88 -18.80
C THR A 48 3.40 -22.76 -19.30
N ILE A 49 4.54 -22.69 -18.62
CA ILE A 49 5.66 -23.60 -18.81
C ILE A 49 5.77 -24.54 -17.61
N ASP A 50 6.18 -25.78 -17.84
CA ASP A 50 6.55 -26.70 -16.76
C ASP A 50 8.00 -26.45 -16.29
N LEU A 51 8.42 -27.18 -15.25
CA LEU A 51 9.78 -27.07 -14.69
C LEU A 51 10.88 -27.48 -15.68
N HIS A 52 10.53 -28.20 -16.74
CA HIS A 52 11.44 -28.62 -17.82
C HIS A 52 11.40 -27.67 -19.02
N GLY A 53 10.66 -26.56 -18.92
CA GLY A 53 10.55 -25.54 -19.97
C GLY A 53 9.60 -25.90 -21.11
N LYS A 54 8.82 -26.98 -21.00
CA LYS A 54 7.86 -27.37 -22.03
C LYS A 54 6.55 -26.60 -21.87
N SER A 55 6.00 -26.16 -23.00
CA SER A 55 4.68 -25.50 -23.03
C SER A 55 3.59 -26.46 -22.55
N THR A 56 2.82 -26.03 -21.57
CA THR A 56 1.71 -26.79 -21.00
C THR A 56 0.54 -25.87 -20.66
N THR A 57 -0.65 -26.43 -20.47
CA THR A 57 -1.83 -25.68 -20.04
C THR A 57 -2.15 -26.06 -18.60
N ILE A 58 -2.30 -25.05 -17.74
CA ILE A 58 -2.73 -25.25 -16.35
C ILE A 58 -4.17 -24.78 -16.20
N GLN A 59 -4.97 -25.62 -15.55
CA GLN A 59 -6.32 -25.28 -15.10
C GLN A 59 -6.42 -25.57 -13.61
N THR A 60 -6.56 -24.52 -12.82
CA THR A 60 -6.74 -24.64 -11.37
C THR A 60 -8.20 -24.97 -11.07
N LYS A 61 -8.43 -26.18 -10.53
CA LYS A 61 -9.75 -26.63 -10.08
C LYS A 61 -9.90 -26.36 -8.58
N GLY A 62 -10.99 -25.74 -8.15
CA GLY A 62 -11.28 -25.49 -6.73
C GLY A 62 -11.92 -24.12 -6.47
N ARG A 63 -12.28 -23.86 -5.21
CA ARG A 63 -12.82 -22.58 -4.76
C ARG A 63 -11.68 -21.57 -4.64
N HIS A 64 -11.63 -20.62 -5.56
CA HIS A 64 -10.73 -19.47 -5.50
C HIS A 64 -11.53 -18.22 -5.15
N ASP A 65 -10.91 -17.30 -4.42
CA ASP A 65 -11.55 -16.02 -4.15
C ASP A 65 -11.63 -15.21 -5.45
N PRO A 66 -12.84 -14.82 -5.90
CA PRO A 66 -13.00 -14.01 -7.10
C PRO A 66 -12.46 -12.59 -6.91
N CYS A 67 -12.31 -12.16 -5.65
CA CYS A 67 -11.74 -10.87 -5.27
C CYS A 67 -10.87 -11.03 -4.02
N VAL A 68 -9.57 -10.72 -4.14
CA VAL A 68 -8.67 -10.56 -2.97
C VAL A 68 -8.79 -9.18 -2.32
N GLY A 69 -9.31 -8.19 -3.05
CA GLY A 69 -9.41 -6.81 -2.60
C GLY A 69 -10.22 -6.65 -1.32
N ILE A 70 -11.37 -7.33 -1.21
CA ILE A 70 -12.23 -7.24 -0.02
C ILE A 70 -11.54 -7.73 1.26
N ARG A 71 -10.65 -8.72 1.15
CA ARG A 71 -9.89 -9.23 2.30
C ARG A 71 -8.63 -8.41 2.57
N ALA A 72 -8.15 -7.66 1.58
CA ALA A 72 -6.96 -6.84 1.71
C ALA A 72 -7.23 -5.53 2.47
N ALA A 73 -8.45 -5.00 2.43
CA ALA A 73 -8.82 -3.78 3.15
C ALA A 73 -8.50 -3.85 4.67
N PRO A 74 -8.99 -4.84 5.44
CA PRO A 74 -8.67 -4.91 6.88
C PRO A 74 -7.18 -5.14 7.14
N ILE A 75 -6.47 -5.84 6.24
CA ILE A 75 -5.02 -6.02 6.34
C ILE A 75 -4.30 -4.68 6.15
N ALA A 76 -4.70 -3.90 5.15
CA ALA A 76 -4.10 -2.60 4.87
C ALA A 76 -4.36 -1.58 6.00
N GLU A 77 -5.56 -1.58 6.57
CA GLU A 77 -5.89 -0.75 7.75
C GLU A 77 -5.01 -1.09 8.95
N ALA A 78 -4.86 -2.39 9.26
CA ALA A 78 -3.99 -2.83 10.35
C ALA A 78 -2.53 -2.45 10.11
N MET A 79 -2.04 -2.63 8.87
CA MET A 79 -0.67 -2.25 8.50
C MET A 79 -0.44 -0.74 8.63
N LEU A 80 -1.40 0.09 8.21
CA LEU A 80 -1.32 1.54 8.37
C LEU A 80 -1.26 1.93 9.85
N ALA A 81 -2.11 1.33 10.70
CA ALA A 81 -2.11 1.59 12.14
C ALA A 81 -0.78 1.22 12.79
N LEU A 82 -0.18 0.07 12.43
CA LEU A 82 1.13 -0.35 12.94
C LEU A 82 2.24 0.62 12.54
N VAL A 83 2.27 1.06 11.28
CA VAL A 83 3.27 2.03 10.78
C VAL A 83 3.13 3.37 11.50
N LEU A 84 1.91 3.88 11.67
CA LEU A 84 1.67 5.12 12.38
C LEU A 84 2.06 5.03 13.86
N MET A 85 1.77 3.91 14.51
CA MET A 85 2.17 3.67 15.90
C MET A 85 3.69 3.64 16.06
N ASP A 86 4.40 2.97 15.15
CA ASP A 86 5.86 2.94 15.13
C ASP A 86 6.46 4.35 14.97
N HIS A 87 5.93 5.16 14.03
CA HIS A 87 6.36 6.55 13.88
C HIS A 87 6.08 7.40 15.13
N ALA A 88 4.90 7.25 15.75
CA ALA A 88 4.55 7.98 16.96
C ALA A 88 5.46 7.61 18.13
N LEU A 89 5.75 6.32 18.32
CA LEU A 89 6.64 5.85 19.38
C LEU A 89 8.10 6.30 19.15
N ARG A 90 8.59 6.26 17.91
CA ARG A 90 9.93 6.78 17.57
C ARG A 90 10.04 8.27 17.84
N HIS A 91 9.04 9.06 17.43
CA HIS A 91 9.01 10.49 17.70
C HIS A 91 9.01 10.76 19.22
N ARG A 92 8.21 10.01 19.99
CA ARG A 92 8.20 10.13 21.46
C ARG A 92 9.54 9.73 22.08
N ALA A 93 10.20 8.68 21.59
CA ALA A 93 11.49 8.25 22.12
C ALA A 93 12.62 9.27 21.87
N GLN A 94 12.55 10.00 20.76
CA GLN A 94 13.55 11.01 20.39
C GLN A 94 13.27 12.39 20.97
N CYS A 95 11.99 12.79 20.98
CA CYS A 95 11.55 14.16 21.24
C CYS A 95 10.59 14.28 22.42
N GLY A 96 10.29 13.18 23.14
CA GLY A 96 9.27 13.16 24.20
C GLY A 96 9.55 14.12 25.36
N ASP A 97 10.83 14.39 25.62
CA ASP A 97 11.27 15.29 26.69
C ASP A 97 11.62 16.69 26.15
N VAL A 98 11.53 16.90 24.83
CA VAL A 98 11.88 18.17 24.18
C VAL A 98 10.74 19.16 24.33
N SER A 99 10.89 20.10 25.25
CA SER A 99 10.03 21.28 25.33
C SER A 99 10.62 22.38 24.46
N VAL A 100 10.01 22.61 23.30
CA VAL A 100 10.21 23.84 22.53
C VAL A 100 9.11 24.81 22.94
N GLN A 101 9.49 25.95 23.51
CA GLN A 101 8.59 27.12 23.55
C GLN A 101 8.70 27.79 22.18
N PRO A 102 7.76 27.58 21.24
CA PRO A 102 7.78 28.36 20.03
C PRO A 102 7.60 29.84 20.42
N PRO A 103 8.34 30.77 19.79
CA PRO A 103 8.06 32.18 19.96
C PRO A 103 6.59 32.43 19.59
N ALA A 104 5.92 33.34 20.31
CA ALA A 104 4.56 33.71 19.98
C ALA A 104 4.55 34.29 18.54
N ILE A 105 4.11 33.47 17.58
CA ILE A 105 3.94 33.92 16.21
C ILE A 105 2.65 34.75 16.23
N PRO A 106 2.72 36.08 16.02
CA PRO A 106 1.51 36.89 15.96
C PRO A 106 0.63 36.35 14.83
N ALA A 107 -0.68 36.24 15.10
CA ALA A 107 -1.65 35.89 14.08
C ALA A 107 -1.65 36.97 13.00
N ALA A 108 -0.88 36.77 11.93
CA ALA A 108 -0.86 37.69 10.81
C ALA A 108 -2.08 37.44 9.93
N ARG A 109 -3.08 38.32 10.07
CA ARG A 109 -3.81 38.86 8.91
C ARG A 109 -4.30 40.28 9.25
N THR A 110 -3.47 41.27 8.98
CA THR A 110 -3.94 42.64 8.75
C THR A 110 -4.24 42.78 7.25
N SER A 111 -5.53 42.99 6.96
CA SER A 111 -6.17 43.36 5.68
C SER A 111 -5.67 42.69 4.39
#